data_AF-A0A0F9TJZ5-F1
#
_entry.id   AF-A0A0F9TJZ5-F1
#
_cell.length_a   1.000
_cell.length_b   1.000
_cell.length_c   1.000
_cell.angle_alpha   90.00
_cell.angle_beta   90.00
_cell.angle_gamma   90.00
#
_symmetry.space_group_name_H-M   'P 1'
#
loop_
_entity.id
_entity.type
_entity.pdbx_description
1 polymer ?
#
loop_
_entity_poly.entity_id
_entity_poly.type
_entity_poly.pdbx_seq_one_letter_code
_entity_poly.pdbx_strand_id
1 'polypeptide(L)'
;MKALTLAQPWATLVAAGEKKIETRSWRTRYRGPIAIHAAKSYPAWARELALKPPFAAAVHRIFHGEAPTFPLGAVVAVAELVECVRIDALPLSWAPQSGSAEHAFGDYSPGRFMFRLEAILPLTDIIPTRGALGIWEWDAPWEEAHP
;
A
#
# COMPACT_ATOMS: atom_id res chain seq x y z
N MET A 1 10.48 -11.04 8.34
CA MET A 1 9.14 -10.48 8.58
C MET A 1 8.25 -10.69 7.34
N LYS A 2 6.93 -10.50 7.42
CA LYS A 2 6.06 -10.61 6.24
C LYS A 2 6.19 -9.38 5.34
N ALA A 3 5.93 -9.55 4.04
CA ALA A 3 5.87 -8.47 3.08
C ALA A 3 4.69 -8.60 2.10
N LEU A 4 4.26 -7.46 1.55
CA LEU A 4 3.21 -7.36 0.54
C LEU A 4 3.66 -6.44 -0.60
N THR A 5 3.65 -6.96 -1.82
CA THR A 5 4.01 -6.18 -3.02
C THR A 5 2.81 -5.41 -3.57
N LEU A 6 2.96 -4.10 -3.73
CA LEU A 6 2.00 -3.18 -4.33
C LEU A 6 2.58 -2.58 -5.61
N ALA A 7 1.75 -2.39 -6.64
CA ALA A 7 2.15 -1.59 -7.79
C ALA A 7 2.27 -0.11 -7.40
N GLN A 8 3.00 0.67 -8.18
CA GLN A 8 2.92 2.12 -8.08
C GLN A 8 1.65 2.64 -8.76
N PRO A 9 1.02 3.72 -8.26
CA PRO A 9 1.47 4.58 -7.15
C PRO A 9 1.11 4.07 -5.74
N TRP A 10 0.37 2.97 -5.60
CA TRP A 10 -0.16 2.51 -4.31
C TRP A 10 0.91 2.24 -3.24
N ALA A 11 2.07 1.71 -3.60
CA ALA A 11 3.16 1.51 -2.64
C ALA A 11 3.59 2.82 -1.98
N THR A 12 3.79 3.87 -2.78
CA THR A 12 4.12 5.21 -2.29
C THR A 12 2.97 5.88 -1.55
N LEU A 13 1.71 5.69 -1.99
CA LEU A 13 0.54 6.20 -1.26
C LEU A 13 0.42 5.58 0.13
N VAL A 14 0.69 4.28 0.25
CA VAL A 14 0.73 3.60 1.55
C VAL A 14 1.88 4.16 2.38
N ALA A 15 3.11 4.19 1.85
CA ALA A 15 4.27 4.69 2.59
C ALA A 15 4.07 6.13 3.13
N ALA A 16 3.40 7.00 2.37
CA ALA A 16 3.09 8.36 2.79
C ALA A 16 1.89 8.49 3.74
N GLY A 17 1.19 7.39 4.06
CA GLY A 17 -0.01 7.38 4.89
C GLY A 17 -1.28 7.93 4.21
N GLU A 18 -1.20 8.26 2.92
CA GLU A 18 -2.34 8.68 2.08
C GLU A 18 -3.32 7.52 1.82
N LYS A 19 -2.81 6.29 1.86
CA LYS A 19 -3.59 5.06 1.73
C LYS A 19 -3.37 4.12 2.91
N LYS A 20 -4.45 3.70 3.56
CA LYS A 20 -4.45 2.84 4.75
C LYS A 20 -5.19 1.52 4.54
N ILE A 21 -5.90 1.35 3.42
CA ILE A 21 -6.69 0.15 3.15
C ILE A 21 -6.28 -0.49 1.83
N GLU A 22 -5.53 -1.58 1.87
CA GLU A 22 -5.23 -2.35 0.67
C GLU A 22 -6.41 -3.28 0.29
N THR A 23 -6.74 -3.41 -1.00
CA THR A 23 -7.87 -4.24 -1.44
C THR A 23 -7.41 -5.42 -2.28
N ARG A 24 -7.76 -6.65 -1.91
CA ARG A 24 -7.32 -7.88 -2.59
C ARG A 24 -8.50 -8.79 -2.97
N SER A 25 -8.28 -9.66 -3.95
CA SER A 25 -9.23 -10.73 -4.32
C SER A 25 -9.13 -11.96 -3.41
N TRP A 26 -8.18 -11.97 -2.48
CA TRP A 26 -7.90 -13.07 -1.57
C TRP A 26 -7.83 -12.57 -0.12
N ARG A 27 -8.07 -13.51 0.80
CA ARG A 27 -8.06 -13.24 2.25
C ARG A 27 -6.76 -13.70 2.88
N THR A 28 -6.43 -13.11 4.03
CA THR A 28 -5.35 -13.60 4.90
C THR A 28 -5.79 -13.69 6.35
N ARG A 29 -5.24 -14.68 7.06
CA ARG A 29 -5.36 -14.79 8.52
C ARG A 29 -4.22 -14.06 9.25
N TYR A 30 -3.18 -13.64 8.52
CA TYR A 30 -2.03 -12.97 9.12
C TYR A 30 -2.41 -11.59 9.68
N ARG A 31 -1.85 -11.28 10.85
CA ARG A 31 -1.90 -9.97 11.52
C ARG A 31 -0.53 -9.69 12.13
N GLY A 32 -0.12 -8.44 12.12
CA GLY A 32 1.19 -8.01 12.64
C GLY A 32 2.04 -7.25 11.61
N PRO A 33 3.34 -7.10 11.89
CA PRO A 33 4.25 -6.31 11.08
C PRO A 33 4.36 -6.79 9.64
N ILE A 34 4.13 -5.88 8.69
CA ILE A 34 4.20 -6.16 7.26
C ILE A 34 4.99 -5.08 6.53
N ALA A 35 5.95 -5.50 5.73
CA ALA A 35 6.70 -4.63 4.84
C ALA A 35 5.89 -4.34 3.57
N ILE A 36 5.91 -3.08 3.15
CA ILE A 36 5.29 -2.62 1.91
C ILE A 36 6.36 -2.56 0.84
N HIS A 37 6.22 -3.42 -0.16
CA HIS A 37 7.15 -3.52 -1.27
C HIS A 37 6.57 -2.87 -2.52
N ALA A 38 7.33 -1.98 -3.16
CA ALA A 38 6.99 -1.44 -4.47
C ALA A 38 7.40 -2.45 -5.56
N ALA A 39 6.44 -2.84 -6.40
CA ALA A 39 6.65 -3.77 -7.50
C ALA A 39 7.78 -3.30 -8.45
N LYS A 40 8.40 -4.24 -9.17
CA LYS A 40 9.50 -3.94 -10.09
C LYS A 40 9.04 -3.14 -11.32
N SER A 41 7.76 -3.22 -11.69
CA SER A 41 7.21 -2.54 -12.87
C SER A 41 6.19 -1.46 -12.47
N TYR A 42 6.15 -0.39 -13.26
CA TYR A 42 5.14 0.66 -13.20
C TYR A 42 4.38 0.72 -14.52
N PRO A 43 3.29 -0.06 -14.67
CA PRO A 43 2.61 -0.19 -15.95
C PRO A 43 1.93 1.11 -16.39
N ALA A 44 1.77 1.30 -17.70
CA ALA A 44 1.27 2.53 -18.30
C ALA A 44 -0.10 2.97 -17.75
N TRP A 45 -1.04 2.04 -17.56
CA TRP A 45 -2.36 2.34 -17.01
C TRP A 45 -2.28 2.92 -15.59
N ALA A 46 -1.34 2.45 -14.77
CA ALA A 46 -1.15 2.94 -13.41
C ALA A 46 -0.47 4.31 -13.41
N ARG A 47 0.48 4.53 -14.34
CA ARG A 47 1.09 5.86 -14.57
C ARG A 47 0.04 6.88 -14.98
N GLU A 48 -0.85 6.51 -15.90
CA GLU A 48 -1.95 7.36 -16.33
C GLU A 48 -2.91 7.67 -15.18
N LEU A 49 -3.25 6.66 -14.37
CA LEU A 49 -4.09 6.87 -13.20
C LEU A 49 -3.47 7.84 -12.19
N ALA A 50 -2.15 7.76 -11.98
CA ALA A 50 -1.42 8.67 -11.09
C ALA A 50 -1.49 10.15 -11.50
N LEU A 51 -1.80 10.44 -12.77
CA LEU A 51 -1.96 11.80 -13.30
C LEU A 51 -3.41 12.32 -13.19
N LYS A 52 -4.35 11.52 -12.68
CA LYS A 52 -5.77 11.91 -12.55
C LYS A 52 -6.17 12.09 -11.09
N PRO A 53 -7.09 13.01 -10.75
CA PRO A 53 -7.65 13.07 -9.40
C PRO A 53 -8.36 11.76 -9.01
N PRO A 54 -8.31 11.35 -7.72
CA PRO A 54 -7.60 12.01 -6.62
C PRO A 54 -6.11 11.63 -6.51
N PHE A 55 -5.60 10.70 -7.33
CA PHE A 55 -4.21 10.26 -7.27
C PHE A 55 -3.22 11.41 -7.50
N ALA A 56 -3.45 12.23 -8.52
CA ALA A 56 -2.58 13.38 -8.83
C ALA A 56 -2.44 14.34 -7.64
N ALA A 57 -3.53 14.58 -6.90
CA ALA A 57 -3.51 15.46 -5.74
C ALA A 57 -2.68 14.86 -4.59
N ALA A 58 -2.80 13.56 -4.33
CA ALA A 58 -1.99 12.87 -3.32
C ALA A 58 -0.51 12.82 -3.74
N VAL A 59 -0.21 12.48 -4.99
CA VAL A 59 1.15 12.49 -5.54
C VAL A 59 1.77 13.89 -5.43
N HIS A 60 1.04 14.94 -5.80
CA HIS A 60 1.51 16.31 -5.67
C HIS A 60 1.85 16.68 -4.21
N ARG A 61 1.05 16.24 -3.23
CA ARG A 61 1.37 16.46 -1.80
C ARG A 61 2.62 15.72 -1.36
N ILE A 62 2.76 14.45 -1.74
CA ILE A 62 3.89 13.58 -1.38
C ILE A 62 5.21 14.14 -1.92
N PHE A 63 5.21 14.59 -3.18
CA PHE A 63 6.42 15.09 -3.85
C PHE A 63 6.52 16.62 -3.81
N HIS A 64 5.73 17.30 -2.96
CA HIS A 64 5.77 18.75 -2.78
C HIS A 64 5.66 19.57 -4.08
N GLY A 65 4.90 19.07 -5.05
CA GLY A 65 4.72 19.69 -6.37
C GLY A 65 5.83 19.41 -7.38
N GLU A 66 6.88 18.68 -7.00
CA GLU A 66 7.96 18.27 -7.89
C GLU A 66 7.56 17.06 -8.76
N ALA A 67 8.36 16.82 -9.81
CA ALA A 67 8.19 15.66 -10.66
C ALA A 67 8.39 14.36 -9.84
N PRO A 68 7.41 13.45 -9.79
CA PRO A 68 7.46 12.32 -8.88
C PRO A 68 8.46 11.25 -9.35
N THR A 69 9.35 10.83 -8.45
CA THR A 69 10.24 9.68 -8.65
C THR A 69 9.77 8.51 -7.79
N PHE A 70 9.06 7.56 -8.39
CA PHE A 70 8.53 6.41 -7.67
C PHE A 70 9.58 5.31 -7.49
N PRO A 71 9.79 4.80 -6.26
CA PRO A 71 10.63 3.63 -6.03
C PRO A 71 10.04 2.38 -6.69
N LEU A 72 10.91 1.48 -7.17
CA LEU A 72 10.54 0.21 -7.79
C LEU A 72 11.44 -0.91 -7.30
N GLY A 73 10.88 -2.11 -7.16
CA GLY A 73 11.63 -3.31 -6.78
C GLY A 73 12.28 -3.21 -5.40
N ALA A 74 11.60 -2.61 -4.44
CA ALA A 74 12.17 -2.34 -3.12
C ALA A 74 11.11 -2.20 -2.03
N VAL A 75 11.51 -2.41 -0.78
CA VAL A 75 10.68 -2.10 0.39
C VAL A 75 10.77 -0.60 0.68
N VAL A 76 9.61 0.01 0.92
CA VAL A 76 9.44 1.47 1.05
C VAL A 76 8.82 1.89 2.38
N ALA A 77 8.19 0.96 3.10
CA ALA A 77 7.59 1.21 4.40
C ALA A 77 7.41 -0.10 5.16
N VAL A 78 7.23 0.02 6.47
CA VAL A 78 6.66 -1.02 7.33
C VAL A 78 5.31 -0.53 7.85
N ALA A 79 4.38 -1.44 8.07
CA ALA A 79 3.07 -1.15 8.65
C ALA A 79 2.62 -2.32 9.53
N GLU A 80 1.55 -2.13 10.27
CA GLU A 80 0.84 -3.19 10.98
C GLU A 80 -0.39 -3.60 10.17
N LEU A 81 -0.47 -4.87 9.74
CA LEU A 81 -1.71 -5.42 9.20
C LEU A 81 -2.62 -5.82 10.37
N VAL A 82 -3.55 -4.94 10.72
CA VAL A 82 -4.42 -5.12 11.89
C VAL A 82 -5.73 -5.81 11.56
N GLU A 83 -6.23 -5.67 10.33
CA GLU A 83 -7.44 -6.37 9.91
C GLU A 83 -7.50 -6.83 8.46
N CYS A 84 -8.30 -7.87 8.22
CA CYS A 84 -8.66 -8.39 6.90
C CYS A 84 -10.15 -8.75 6.88
N VAL A 85 -10.98 -7.93 6.24
CA VAL A 85 -12.44 -8.09 6.20
C VAL A 85 -12.95 -8.21 4.77
N ARG A 86 -13.96 -9.06 4.55
CA ARG A 86 -14.63 -9.16 3.26
C ARG A 86 -15.58 -7.97 3.10
N ILE A 87 -15.56 -7.33 1.93
CA ILE A 87 -16.22 -6.02 1.73
C ILE A 87 -17.75 -6.09 1.91
N ASP A 88 -18.37 -7.17 1.52
CA ASP A 88 -19.81 -7.43 1.71
C ASP A 88 -20.20 -7.78 3.16
N ALA A 89 -19.23 -7.99 4.05
CA ALA A 89 -19.42 -8.27 5.47
C ALA A 89 -18.87 -7.13 6.35
N LEU A 90 -18.55 -5.98 5.74
CA LEU A 90 -17.90 -4.86 6.40
C LEU A 90 -18.92 -4.08 7.25
N PRO A 91 -18.59 -3.71 8.50
CA PRO A 91 -19.35 -2.69 9.22
C PRO A 91 -19.32 -1.37 8.44
N LEU A 92 -20.46 -0.66 8.32
CA LEU A 92 -20.54 0.62 7.60
C LEU A 92 -19.52 1.65 8.11
N SER A 93 -19.19 1.61 9.41
CA SER A 93 -18.17 2.48 10.03
C SER A 93 -16.76 2.29 9.49
N TRP A 94 -16.49 1.18 8.79
CA TRP A 94 -15.16 0.86 8.24
C TRP A 94 -15.10 1.06 6.72
N ALA A 95 -16.25 1.26 6.08
CA ALA A 95 -16.28 1.58 4.65
C ALA A 95 -15.61 2.94 4.45
N PRO A 96 -14.64 3.07 3.54
CA PRO A 96 -14.14 4.39 3.19
C PRO A 96 -15.31 5.21 2.64
N GLN A 97 -15.35 6.48 3.03
CA GLN A 97 -16.43 7.37 2.63
C GLN A 97 -16.47 7.49 1.10
N SER A 98 -17.66 7.34 0.51
CA SER A 98 -17.85 7.57 -0.93
C SER A 98 -17.34 8.96 -1.34
N GLY A 99 -16.54 8.99 -2.40
CA GLY A 99 -15.90 10.23 -2.89
C GLY A 99 -14.58 10.59 -2.19
N SER A 100 -14.18 9.89 -1.13
CA SER A 100 -12.86 10.07 -0.52
C SER A 100 -11.73 9.53 -1.40
N ALA A 101 -10.51 10.02 -1.15
CA ALA A 101 -9.30 9.52 -1.82
C ALA A 101 -9.07 8.02 -1.53
N GLU A 102 -9.24 7.58 -0.27
CA GLU A 102 -9.11 6.16 0.10
C GLU A 102 -10.07 5.25 -0.67
N HIS A 103 -11.32 5.70 -0.87
CA HIS A 103 -12.31 4.97 -1.67
C HIS A 103 -11.87 4.86 -3.14
N ALA A 104 -11.27 5.91 -3.70
CA ALA A 104 -10.74 5.89 -5.08
C ALA A 104 -9.43 5.10 -5.23
N PHE A 105 -8.69 4.87 -4.14
CA PHE A 105 -7.43 4.14 -4.16
C PHE A 105 -7.58 2.62 -4.09
N GLY A 106 -8.79 2.09 -4.02
CA GLY A 106 -9.05 0.65 -3.91
C GLY A 106 -10.21 0.22 -4.78
N ASP A 107 -10.34 -1.09 -4.95
CA ASP A 107 -11.54 -1.68 -5.53
C ASP A 107 -12.35 -2.32 -4.41
N TYR A 108 -13.45 -1.65 -4.08
CA TYR A 108 -14.39 -2.04 -3.04
C TYR A 108 -15.60 -2.82 -3.59
N SER A 109 -15.43 -3.48 -4.73
CA SER A 109 -16.48 -4.34 -5.27
C SER A 109 -16.77 -5.53 -4.35
N PRO A 110 -18.04 -6.01 -4.29
CA PRO A 110 -18.42 -7.20 -3.52
C PRO A 110 -17.53 -8.42 -3.81
N GLY A 111 -17.24 -9.22 -2.78
CA GLY A 111 -16.39 -10.40 -2.87
C GLY A 111 -14.88 -10.15 -2.69
N ARG A 112 -14.43 -8.89 -2.68
CA ARG A 112 -13.04 -8.53 -2.35
C ARG A 112 -12.83 -8.37 -0.84
N PHE A 113 -11.56 -8.27 -0.45
CA PHE A 113 -11.12 -8.14 0.93
C PHE A 113 -10.34 -6.85 1.14
N MET A 114 -10.60 -6.17 2.24
CA MET A 114 -9.88 -5.00 2.72
C MET A 114 -8.85 -5.41 3.76
N PHE A 115 -7.62 -4.98 3.58
CA PHE A 115 -6.48 -5.18 4.47
C PHE A 115 -6.19 -3.83 5.12
N ARG A 116 -6.48 -3.70 6.41
CA ARG A 116 -6.29 -2.45 7.15
C ARG A 116 -4.85 -2.35 7.65
N LEU A 117 -4.18 -1.30 7.25
CA LEU A 117 -2.81 -0.98 7.60
C LEU A 117 -2.82 0.18 8.61
N GLU A 118 -2.17 -0.03 9.74
CA GLU A 118 -1.95 0.97 10.78
C GLU A 118 -0.45 1.11 11.07
N ALA A 119 -0.08 2.08 11.92
CA ALA A 119 1.31 2.33 12.32
C ALA A 119 2.30 2.32 11.13
N ILE A 120 1.92 2.99 10.04
CA ILE A 120 2.74 3.03 8.82
C ILE A 120 3.98 3.89 9.09
N LEU A 121 5.14 3.29 8.90
CA LEU A 121 6.45 3.91 9.03
C LEU A 121 7.14 3.87 7.66
N PRO A 122 7.25 5.00 6.93
CA PRO A 122 8.04 5.07 5.70
C PRO A 122 9.51 4.83 6.02
N LEU A 123 10.20 4.07 5.16
CA LEU A 123 11.65 3.91 5.25
C LEU A 123 12.33 5.13 4.63
N THR A 124 13.34 5.66 5.31
CA THR A 124 14.20 6.74 4.79
C THR A 124 15.11 6.23 3.67
N ASP A 125 15.64 5.02 3.85
CA ASP A 125 16.43 4.32 2.83
C ASP A 125 15.59 3.22 2.20
N ILE A 126 15.44 3.30 0.87
CA ILE A 126 14.76 2.28 0.09
C ILE A 126 15.62 1.01 0.11
N ILE A 127 15.06 -0.13 0.51
CA ILE A 127 15.79 -1.40 0.57
C ILE A 127 15.49 -2.21 -0.70
N PRO A 128 16.42 -2.32 -1.67
CA PRO A 128 16.19 -3.09 -2.89
C PRO A 128 15.90 -4.54 -2.55
N THR A 129 14.81 -5.09 -3.07
CA THR A 129 14.35 -6.43 -2.70
C THR A 129 13.53 -7.03 -3.84
N ARG A 130 13.75 -8.32 -4.12
CA ARG A 130 12.89 -9.06 -5.05
C ARG A 130 11.52 -9.31 -4.40
N GLY A 131 10.47 -8.73 -4.97
CA GLY A 131 9.10 -8.99 -4.51
C GLY A 131 8.56 -10.33 -4.98
N ALA A 132 7.45 -10.76 -4.37
CA ALA A 132 6.69 -11.96 -4.73
C ALA A 132 5.18 -11.72 -4.65
N LEU A 133 4.40 -12.66 -5.21
CA LEU A 133 2.94 -12.62 -5.15
C LEU A 133 2.43 -13.08 -3.78
N GLY A 134 1.26 -12.59 -3.38
CA GLY A 134 0.67 -12.89 -2.07
C GLY A 134 1.42 -12.19 -0.93
N ILE A 135 1.25 -12.72 0.29
CA ILE A 135 2.13 -12.40 1.42
C ILE A 135 3.33 -13.33 1.36
N TRP A 136 4.53 -12.77 1.46
CA TRP A 136 5.78 -13.51 1.36
C TRP A 136 6.74 -13.17 2.51
N GLU A 137 7.77 -13.99 2.69
CA GLU A 137 8.80 -13.78 3.72
C GLU A 137 9.89 -12.84 3.23
N TRP A 138 10.17 -11.81 4.02
CA TRP A 138 11.24 -10.86 3.79
C TRP A 138 12.24 -10.91 4.93
N ASP A 139 13.47 -11.34 4.61
CA ASP A 139 14.54 -11.64 5.58
C ASP A 139 15.50 -10.45 5.80
N ALA A 140 15.07 -9.22 5.56
CA ALA A 140 15.92 -8.05 5.73
C ALA A 140 16.25 -7.74 7.21
N PRO A 141 17.34 -7.02 7.49
CA PRO A 141 17.75 -6.59 8.83
C PRO A 141 16.80 -5.50 9.35
N TRP A 142 15.56 -5.89 9.68
CA TRP A 142 14.58 -4.98 10.27
C TRP A 142 15.00 -4.58 11.70
N GLU A 143 15.69 -5.48 12.42
CA GLU A 143 16.13 -5.27 13.81
C GLU A 143 17.28 -4.24 13.93
N GLU A 144 18.05 -3.98 12.86
CA GLU A 144 19.16 -3.03 12.92
C GLU A 144 18.73 -1.58 12.63
N ALA A 145 17.55 -1.37 12.04
CA ALA A 145 17.10 -0.05 11.60
C ALA A 145 16.17 0.67 12.59
N HIS A 146 15.53 -0.05 13.52
CA HIS A 146 14.58 0.50 14.50
C HIS A 146 14.64 -0.28 15.83
N PRO A 147 15.46 0.16 16.82
CA PRO A 147 15.45 -0.39 18.18
C PRO A 147 14.19 0.01 18.98
#